data_AF-A0A2D4TV70-F1
#
_entry.id   AF-A0A2D4TV70-F1
#
_cell.length_a   1.000
_cell.length_b   1.000
_cell.length_c   1.000
_cell.angle_alpha   90.00
_cell.angle_beta   90.00
_cell.angle_gamma   90.00
#
_symmetry.space_group_name_H-M   'P 1'
#
loop_
_entity.id
_entity.type
_entity.pdbx_description
1 polymer ?
#
loop_
_entity_poly.entity_id
_entity_poly.type
_entity_poly.pdbx_seq_one_letter_code
_entity_poly.pdbx_strand_id
1 'polypeptide(L)'
;MQAMLFLINTAFNLLLMLVILRVWLQLARADFYNPFSQFIVKATNPVVLPLRKLIPSIGKLDTATVLLAYLVAVAKLIVLQMVLVGSIQIPATFISGILVLIKETLNLVFWILIIRALLSWFSQGNNPIEMVMHKLTDPLL
;
A
#
# COMPACT_ATOMS: atom_id res chain seq x y z
N MET A 1 -4.29 -1.39 -26.85
CA MET A 1 -3.31 -0.78 -25.92
C MET A 1 -3.94 -0.34 -24.61
N GLN A 2 -5.05 0.43 -24.62
CA GLN A 2 -5.63 0.98 -23.38
C GLN A 2 -6.04 -0.07 -22.32
N ALA A 3 -6.61 -1.19 -22.74
CA ALA A 3 -6.95 -2.28 -21.82
C ALA A 3 -5.70 -2.86 -21.11
N MET A 4 -4.58 -3.01 -21.82
CA MET A 4 -3.34 -3.50 -21.23
C MET A 4 -2.79 -2.52 -20.19
N LEU A 5 -2.79 -1.22 -20.50
CA LEU A 5 -2.39 -0.18 -19.55
C LEU A 5 -3.28 -0.15 -18.31
N PHE A 6 -4.59 -0.34 -18.48
CA PHE A 6 -5.53 -0.44 -17.38
C PHE A 6 -5.20 -1.63 -16.47
N LEU A 7 -4.95 -2.82 -17.04
CA LEU A 7 -4.59 -4.01 -16.27
C LEU A 7 -3.28 -3.84 -15.51
N ILE A 8 -2.25 -3.28 -16.16
CA ILE A 8 -0.96 -3.00 -15.52
C ILE A 8 -1.16 -2.02 -14.36
N ASN A 9 -1.84 -0.89 -14.60
CA ASN A 9 -2.11 0.09 -13.55
C ASN A 9 -2.89 -0.53 -12.39
N THR A 10 -3.94 -1.27 -12.68
CA THR A 10 -4.77 -1.90 -11.65
C THR A 10 -3.97 -2.89 -10.83
N ALA A 11 -3.20 -3.77 -11.47
CA ALA A 11 -2.37 -4.75 -10.78
C ALA A 11 -1.35 -4.08 -9.84
N PHE A 12 -0.60 -3.09 -10.35
CA PHE A 12 0.37 -2.37 -9.52
C PHE A 12 -0.28 -1.51 -8.44
N ASN A 13 -1.43 -0.88 -8.70
CA ASN A 13 -2.15 -0.09 -7.69
C ASN A 13 -2.64 -0.98 -6.55
N LEU A 14 -3.17 -2.17 -6.86
CA LEU A 14 -3.59 -3.13 -5.83
C LEU A 14 -2.40 -3.61 -5.01
N LEU A 15 -1.26 -3.90 -5.64
CA LEU A 15 -0.03 -4.27 -4.93
C LEU A 15 0.47 -3.14 -4.03
N LEU A 16 0.52 -1.90 -4.53
CA LEU A 16 0.91 -0.73 -3.75
C LEU A 16 -0.04 -0.51 -2.57
N MET A 17 -1.34 -0.63 -2.80
CA MET A 17 -2.35 -0.54 -1.75
C MET A 17 -2.08 -1.54 -0.63
N LEU A 18 -1.84 -2.82 -0.95
CA LEU A 18 -1.58 -3.85 0.06
C LEU A 18 -0.30 -3.56 0.86
N VAL A 19 0.79 -3.17 0.20
CA VAL A 19 2.08 -2.93 0.86
C VAL A 19 2.05 -1.66 1.70
N ILE A 20 1.47 -0.56 1.19
CA ILE A 20 1.29 0.68 1.96
C ILE A 20 0.39 0.43 3.16
N LEU A 21 -0.72 -0.30 2.98
CA LEU A 21 -1.63 -0.63 4.06
C LEU A 21 -0.94 -1.46 5.15
N ARG A 22 -0.02 -2.37 4.80
CA ARG A 22 0.80 -3.08 5.80
C ARG A 22 1.63 -2.14 6.66
N VAL A 23 2.31 -1.16 6.04
CA VAL A 23 3.09 -0.14 6.78
C VAL A 23 2.16 0.65 7.69
N TRP A 24 1.01 1.05 7.18
CA TRP A 24 0.05 1.85 7.94
C TRP A 24 -0.55 1.08 9.11
N LEU A 25 -0.92 -0.19 8.94
CA LEU A 25 -1.40 -1.04 10.02
C LEU A 25 -0.39 -1.13 11.17
N GLN A 26 0.91 -1.21 10.85
CA GLN A 26 1.97 -1.21 11.86
C GLN A 26 2.08 0.15 12.57
N LEU A 27 2.03 1.26 11.82
CA LEU A 27 2.07 2.62 12.36
C LEU A 27 0.88 2.92 13.29
N ALA A 28 -0.32 2.55 12.86
CA ALA A 28 -1.57 2.68 13.62
C ALA A 28 -1.67 1.69 14.79
N ARG A 29 -0.74 0.72 14.89
CA ARG A 29 -0.76 -0.38 15.86
C ARG A 29 -2.11 -1.11 15.84
N ALA A 30 -2.62 -1.35 14.64
CA ALA A 30 -3.87 -2.08 14.44
C ALA A 30 -3.74 -3.52 14.97
N ASP A 31 -4.85 -4.07 15.46
CA ASP A 31 -4.87 -5.42 16.02
C ASP A 31 -4.52 -6.46 14.94
N PHE A 32 -3.45 -7.23 15.18
CA PHE A 32 -2.98 -8.29 14.29
C PHE A 32 -3.89 -9.52 14.30
N TYR A 33 -4.71 -9.71 15.33
CA TYR A 33 -5.68 -10.81 15.38
C TYR A 33 -6.90 -10.56 14.49
N ASN A 34 -7.13 -9.31 14.07
CA ASN A 34 -8.22 -8.98 13.18
C ASN A 34 -8.08 -9.69 11.82
N PRO A 35 -9.14 -10.33 11.28
CA PRO A 35 -9.10 -11.02 10.00
C PRO A 35 -8.58 -10.15 8.84
N PHE A 36 -8.93 -8.87 8.83
CA PHE A 36 -8.48 -7.93 7.80
C PHE A 36 -6.98 -7.67 7.92
N SER A 37 -6.48 -7.38 9.12
CA SER A 37 -5.03 -7.22 9.38
C SER A 37 -4.26 -8.49 8.99
N GLN A 38 -4.77 -9.67 9.34
CA GLN A 38 -4.16 -10.95 8.98
C GLN A 38 -4.12 -11.16 7.47
N PHE A 39 -5.18 -10.80 6.74
CA PHE A 39 -5.22 -10.89 5.29
C PHE A 39 -4.10 -10.04 4.66
N ILE A 40 -3.99 -8.77 5.05
CA ILE A 40 -2.95 -7.87 4.53
C ILE A 40 -1.55 -8.41 4.84
N VAL A 41 -1.32 -8.85 6.09
CA VAL A 41 -0.03 -9.39 6.51
C VAL A 41 0.31 -10.67 5.74
N LYS A 42 -0.62 -11.61 5.60
CA LYS A 42 -0.42 -12.87 4.88
C LYS A 42 -0.19 -12.63 3.39
N ALA A 43 -0.91 -11.71 2.77
CA ALA A 43 -0.75 -11.38 1.35
C ALA A 43 0.62 -10.77 1.04
N THR A 44 1.19 -10.00 1.97
CA THR A 44 2.46 -9.27 1.77
C THR A 44 3.68 -10.04 2.29
N ASN A 45 3.51 -10.96 3.24
CA ASN A 45 4.59 -11.74 3.85
C ASN A 45 5.50 -12.48 2.86
N PRO A 46 5.00 -13.15 1.79
CA PRO A 46 5.86 -13.87 0.85
C PRO A 46 6.98 -13.03 0.25
N VAL A 47 6.75 -11.72 0.08
CA VAL A 47 7.73 -10.78 -0.48
C VAL A 47 8.49 -10.04 0.62
N VAL A 48 7.82 -9.68 1.72
CA VAL A 48 8.43 -8.93 2.82
C VAL A 48 9.42 -9.78 3.62
N LEU A 49 9.11 -11.05 3.91
CA LEU A 49 9.95 -11.89 4.77
C LEU A 49 11.35 -12.15 4.19
N PRO A 50 11.51 -12.47 2.89
CA PRO A 50 12.84 -12.54 2.28
C PRO A 50 13.59 -11.21 2.36
N LEU A 51 12.92 -10.10 2.08
CA LEU A 51 13.54 -8.77 2.07
C LEU A 51 14.00 -8.35 3.48
N ARG A 52 13.23 -8.70 4.51
CA ARG A 52 13.56 -8.43 5.92
C ARG A 52 14.82 -9.18 6.40
N LYS A 53 15.23 -10.26 5.73
CA LYS A 53 16.51 -10.92 6.02
C LYS A 53 17.71 -10.06 5.61
N LEU A 54 17.54 -9.21 4.60
CA LEU A 54 18.59 -8.32 4.09
C LEU A 54 18.56 -6.95 4.77
N ILE A 55 17.37 -6.46 5.11
CA ILE A 55 17.18 -5.12 5.66
C ILE A 55 16.48 -5.24 7.01
N PRO A 56 17.21 -5.03 8.12
CA PRO A 56 16.63 -5.10 9.44
C PRO A 56 15.69 -3.92 9.68
N SER A 57 14.64 -4.15 10.47
CA SER A 57 13.70 -3.11 10.89
C SER A 57 14.41 -2.07 11.78
N ILE A 58 14.08 -0.79 11.59
CA ILE A 58 14.61 0.31 12.40
C ILE A 58 13.48 0.81 13.31
N GLY A 59 13.62 0.58 14.61
CA GLY A 59 12.63 0.97 15.62
C GLY A 59 11.27 0.30 15.39
N LYS A 60 10.22 1.11 15.23
CA LYS A 60 8.84 0.64 15.00
C LYS A 60 8.47 0.52 13.52
N LEU A 61 9.35 0.96 12.62
CA LEU A 61 9.12 0.95 11.18
C LEU A 61 9.75 -0.29 10.55
N ASP A 62 8.93 -1.02 9.78
CA ASP A 62 9.39 -2.09 8.92
C ASP A 62 9.99 -1.51 7.64
N THR A 63 11.26 -1.13 7.74
CA THR A 63 12.08 -0.58 6.66
C THR A 63 12.06 -1.45 5.40
N ALA A 64 12.03 -2.78 5.57
CA ALA A 64 11.89 -3.71 4.45
C ALA A 64 10.56 -3.51 3.71
N THR A 65 9.45 -3.34 4.42
CA THR A 65 8.14 -3.07 3.78
C THR A 65 8.10 -1.69 3.13
N VAL A 66 8.67 -0.66 3.75
CA VAL A 66 8.74 0.69 3.16
C VAL A 66 9.56 0.66 1.87
N LEU A 67 10.72 0.00 1.87
CA LEU A 67 11.51 -0.18 0.66
C LEU A 67 10.73 -0.98 -0.39
N LEU A 68 10.03 -2.03 0.00
CA LEU A 68 9.22 -2.82 -0.92
C LEU A 68 8.15 -1.95 -1.61
N ALA A 69 7.44 -1.10 -0.86
CA ALA A 69 6.48 -0.17 -1.46
C ALA A 69 7.15 0.70 -2.53
N TYR A 70 8.32 1.27 -2.22
CA TYR A 70 9.07 2.10 -3.17
C TYR A 70 9.51 1.33 -4.41
N LEU A 71 10.03 0.11 -4.24
CA LEU A 71 10.43 -0.74 -5.35
C LEU A 71 9.25 -1.10 -6.25
N VAL A 72 8.07 -1.38 -5.69
CA VAL A 72 6.85 -1.64 -6.46
C VAL A 72 6.41 -0.39 -7.24
N ALA A 73 6.54 0.81 -6.66
CA ALA A 73 6.22 2.07 -7.35
C ALA A 73 7.17 2.34 -8.52
N VAL A 74 8.47 2.13 -8.32
CA VAL A 74 9.47 2.24 -9.40
C VAL A 74 9.23 1.17 -10.47
N ALA A 75 8.94 -0.07 -10.08
CA ALA A 75 8.62 -1.15 -11.02
C ALA A 75 7.39 -0.83 -11.88
N LYS A 76 6.32 -0.28 -11.27
CA LYS A 76 5.14 0.21 -12.00
C LYS A 76 5.53 1.20 -13.09
N LEU A 77 6.37 2.19 -12.75
CA LEU A 77 6.80 3.22 -13.70
C LEU A 77 7.67 2.67 -14.81
N ILE A 78 8.59 1.74 -14.50
CA ILE A 78 9.43 1.08 -15.50
C ILE A 78 8.56 0.31 -16.50
N VAL A 79 7.63 -0.51 -16.00
CA VAL A 79 6.75 -1.31 -16.86
C VAL A 79 5.89 -0.40 -17.74
N LEU A 80 5.32 0.67 -17.18
CA LEU A 80 4.52 1.61 -17.96
C LEU A 80 5.34 2.36 -19.03
N GLN A 81 6.54 2.81 -18.70
CA GLN A 81 7.44 3.47 -19.66
C GLN A 81 7.85 2.53 -20.79
N MET A 82 8.19 1.29 -20.46
CA MET A 82 8.54 0.27 -21.46
C MET A 82 7.39 -0.01 -22.42
N VAL A 83 6.15 -0.04 -21.93
CA VAL A 83 4.97 -0.29 -22.76
C VAL A 83 4.56 0.93 -23.61
N LEU A 84 4.70 2.14 -23.08
CA LEU A 84 4.24 3.37 -23.73
C LEU A 84 5.27 3.98 -24.68
N VAL A 85 6.52 4.05 -24.24
CA VAL A 85 7.61 4.81 -24.90
C VAL A 85 8.68 3.87 -25.43
N GLY A 86 8.84 2.68 -24.84
CA GLY A 86 9.91 1.73 -25.22
C GLY A 86 11.30 2.13 -24.73
N SER A 87 11.40 3.13 -23.86
CA SER A 87 12.65 3.57 -23.23
C SER A 87 12.43 3.87 -21.75
N ILE A 88 13.49 3.73 -20.94
CA ILE A 88 13.46 3.97 -19.49
C ILE A 88 14.31 5.20 -19.20
N GLN A 89 13.71 6.22 -18.58
CA GLN A 89 14.47 7.35 -18.05
C GLN A 89 14.84 7.07 -16.59
N ILE A 90 16.01 6.46 -16.38
CA ILE A 90 16.41 5.92 -15.08
C ILE A 90 16.35 6.98 -13.96
N PRO A 91 17.00 8.16 -14.06
CA PRO A 91 17.01 9.12 -12.95
C PRO A 91 15.61 9.65 -12.64
N ALA A 92 14.84 9.97 -13.69
CA ALA A 92 13.47 10.47 -13.55
C ALA A 92 12.54 9.43 -12.92
N THR A 93 12.73 8.14 -13.23
CA THR A 93 11.90 7.04 -12.70
C THR A 93 12.06 6.89 -11.20
N PHE A 94 13.28 6.97 -10.67
CA PHE A 94 13.49 6.86 -9.22
C PHE A 94 12.88 8.04 -8.46
N ILE A 95 13.03 9.27 -8.99
CA ILE A 95 12.43 10.48 -8.39
C ILE A 95 10.90 10.40 -8.45
N SER A 96 10.34 10.08 -9.61
CA SER A 96 8.89 9.94 -9.79
C SER A 96 8.30 8.76 -9.01
N GLY A 97 9.09 7.73 -8.69
CA GLY A 97 8.69 6.65 -7.79
C GLY A 97 8.29 7.16 -6.40
N ILE A 98 8.98 8.18 -5.88
CA ILE A 98 8.61 8.82 -4.61
C ILE A 98 7.28 9.55 -4.75
N LEU A 99 7.09 10.29 -5.86
CA LEU A 99 5.83 10.98 -6.13
C LEU A 99 4.66 10.01 -6.28
N VAL A 100 4.87 8.87 -6.95
CA VAL A 100 3.86 7.81 -7.07
C VAL A 100 3.53 7.25 -5.70
N LEU A 101 4.53 6.96 -4.86
CA LEU A 101 4.26 6.50 -3.50
C LEU A 101 3.42 7.47 -2.69
N ILE A 102 3.77 8.76 -2.73
CA ILE A 102 3.02 9.81 -2.04
C ILE A 102 1.58 9.85 -2.57
N LYS A 103 1.42 9.88 -3.89
CA LYS A 103 0.10 9.89 -4.55
C LYS A 103 -0.75 8.68 -4.15
N GLU A 104 -0.19 7.47 -4.22
CA GLU A 104 -0.95 6.25 -3.88
C GLU A 104 -1.24 6.16 -2.38
N THR A 105 -0.35 6.67 -1.53
CA THR A 105 -0.62 6.78 -0.09
C THR A 105 -1.79 7.74 0.17
N LEU A 106 -1.79 8.93 -0.42
CA LEU A 106 -2.88 9.89 -0.30
C LEU A 106 -4.20 9.35 -0.88
N ASN A 107 -4.14 8.66 -2.01
CA ASN A 107 -5.30 8.01 -2.62
C ASN A 107 -5.88 6.94 -1.67
N LEU A 108 -5.01 6.12 -1.06
CA LEU A 108 -5.43 5.13 -0.07
C LEU A 108 -6.06 5.78 1.16
N VAL A 109 -5.46 6.86 1.68
CA VAL A 109 -6.02 7.63 2.80
C VAL A 109 -7.44 8.10 2.47
N PHE A 110 -7.61 8.71 1.30
CA PHE A 110 -8.88 9.22 0.84
C PHE A 110 -9.95 8.11 0.79
N TRP A 111 -9.63 6.96 0.21
CA TRP A 111 -10.57 5.84 0.13
C TRP A 111 -10.89 5.22 1.49
N ILE A 112 -9.91 5.10 2.39
CA ILE A 112 -10.15 4.60 3.76
C ILE A 112 -11.11 5.53 4.52
N LEU A 113 -10.92 6.85 4.40
CA LEU A 113 -11.82 7.83 5.03
C LEU A 113 -13.25 7.73 4.48
N ILE A 114 -13.42 7.58 3.16
CA ILE A 114 -14.73 7.34 2.55
C ILE A 114 -15.35 6.04 3.07
N ILE A 115 -14.60 4.94 3.07
CA ILE A 115 -15.09 3.64 3.56
C ILE A 115 -15.53 3.75 5.01
N ARG A 116 -14.74 4.41 5.88
CA ARG A 116 -15.11 4.66 7.27
C ARG A 116 -16.39 5.48 7.39
N ALA A 117 -16.51 6.57 6.63
CA ALA A 117 -17.70 7.42 6.64
C ALA A 117 -18.95 6.63 6.22
N LEU A 118 -18.84 5.82 5.16
CA LEU A 118 -19.93 4.96 4.70
C LEU A 118 -20.28 3.88 5.76
N LEU A 119 -19.28 3.18 6.31
CA LEU A 119 -19.51 2.16 7.34
C LEU A 119 -20.20 2.73 8.58
N SER A 120 -19.88 3.96 8.98
CA SER A 120 -20.52 4.61 10.13
C SER A 120 -22.02 4.86 9.95
N TRP A 121 -22.49 4.96 8.70
CA TRP A 121 -23.91 5.11 8.41
C TRP A 121 -24.64 3.77 8.36
N PHE A 122 -23.99 2.71 7.87
CA PHE A 122 -24.64 1.42 7.63
C PHE A 122 -24.40 0.36 8.71
N SER A 123 -23.32 0.45 9.48
CA SER A 123 -22.93 -0.57 10.45
C SER A 123 -23.35 -0.18 11.87
N GLN A 124 -23.80 -1.16 12.64
CA GLN A 124 -24.18 -1.00 14.05
C GLN A 124 -23.01 -1.30 15.02
N GLY A 125 -21.75 -1.21 14.56
CA GLY A 125 -20.56 -1.25 15.42
C GLY A 125 -19.96 -2.63 15.74
N ASN A 126 -20.48 -3.72 15.17
CA ASN A 126 -20.02 -5.09 15.49
C ASN A 126 -19.18 -5.75 14.38
N ASN A 127 -18.68 -4.98 13.41
CA ASN A 127 -17.91 -5.50 12.28
C ASN A 127 -16.38 -5.43 12.55
N PRO A 128 -15.63 -6.55 12.44
CA PRO A 128 -14.18 -6.55 12.58
C PRO A 128 -13.45 -5.55 11.67
N ILE A 129 -13.94 -5.30 10.46
CA ILE A 129 -13.32 -4.35 9.52
C ILE A 129 -13.42 -2.92 10.05
N GLU A 130 -14.57 -2.56 10.63
CA GLU A 130 -14.83 -1.23 11.19
C GLU A 130 -13.84 -0.88 12.30
N MET A 131 -13.55 -1.84 13.19
CA MET A 131 -12.54 -1.67 14.25
C MET A 131 -11.15 -1.31 13.70
N VAL A 132 -10.73 -1.91 12.59
CA VAL A 132 -9.44 -1.59 11.95
C VAL A 132 -9.49 -0.23 11.26
N MET A 133 -10.59 0.09 10.60
CA MET A 133 -10.76 1.39 9.93
C MET A 133 -10.69 2.54 10.92
N HIS A 134 -11.29 2.41 12.11
CA HIS A 134 -11.10 3.36 13.20
C HIS A 134 -9.62 3.54 13.54
N LYS A 135 -8.91 2.44 13.85
CA LYS A 135 -7.47 2.51 14.18
C LYS A 135 -6.61 3.15 13.08
N LEU A 136 -6.89 2.85 11.82
CA LEU A 136 -6.15 3.43 10.69
C LEU A 136 -6.33 4.94 10.55
N THR A 137 -7.48 5.45 10.97
CA THR A 137 -7.86 6.86 10.79
C THR A 137 -7.77 7.68 12.08
N ASP A 138 -7.63 7.04 13.25
CA ASP A 138 -7.37 7.69 14.54
C ASP A 138 -6.20 8.71 14.49
N PRO A 139 -5.08 8.47 13.77
CA PRO A 139 -3.99 9.46 13.70
C PRO A 139 -4.29 10.69 12.83
N LEU A 140 -5.36 10.66 12.04
CA LEU A 140 -5.72 11.72 11.10
C LEU A 140 -6.84 12.64 11.65
N LEU A 141 -7.52 12.23 12.72
CA LEU A 141 -8.58 12.96 13.39
C LEU A 141 -8.13 13.41 14.78
#